data_AF-A0A847NI66-F1
#
_entry.id   AF-A0A847NI66-F1
#
_cell.length_a   1.000
_cell.length_b   1.000
_cell.length_c   1.000
_cell.angle_alpha   90.00
_cell.angle_beta   90.00
_cell.angle_gamma   90.00
#
_symmetry.space_group_name_H-M   'P 1'
#
loop_
_entity.id
_entity.type
_entity.pdbx_description
1 polymer ?
#
loop_
_entity_poly.entity_id
_entity_poly.type
_entity_poly.pdbx_seq_one_letter_code
_entity_poly.pdbx_strand_id
1 'polypeptide(L)'
;MDINIQGETDKGSIEETITPSIVIPLNTSMFQISGNTELDIPGAIEETTQIQLPVDKKQVALFGIILGFLLLGLIYVIFFTNATIKIIDPLEKKMRKIFKKHGDRLVALNSDLASPDISTYRVKSIDDLVRLADEIGKPIMYKYSSDYKEMDRFYVIHEDEVYILDINDALGNDKSKIES
;
A
#
# COMPACT_ATOMS: atom_id res chain seq x y z
N MET A 1 -22.64 50.26 44.35
CA MET A 1 -21.91 49.11 44.92
C MET A 1 -22.61 47.90 44.38
N ASP A 2 -21.90 47.04 43.66
CA ASP A 2 -22.50 45.87 43.04
C ASP A 2 -22.60 44.75 44.08
N ILE A 3 -23.73 44.08 44.12
CA ILE A 3 -24.00 42.97 45.03
C ILE A 3 -24.07 41.71 44.17
N ASN A 4 -23.15 40.79 44.43
CA ASN A 4 -23.18 39.47 43.82
C ASN A 4 -24.03 38.54 44.67
N ILE A 5 -24.96 37.85 44.04
CA ILE A 5 -25.87 36.87 44.62
C ILE A 5 -25.50 35.53 44.03
N GLN A 6 -25.27 34.54 44.89
CA GLN A 6 -25.05 33.16 44.50
C GLN A 6 -26.16 32.30 45.10
N GLY A 7 -26.74 31.43 44.29
CA GLY A 7 -27.78 30.49 44.69
C GLY A 7 -27.45 29.10 44.19
N GLU A 8 -27.76 28.07 44.98
CA GLU A 8 -27.58 26.67 44.57
C GLU A 8 -28.96 26.05 44.37
N THR A 9 -29.18 25.47 43.19
CA THR A 9 -30.43 24.81 42.83
C THR A 9 -30.16 23.37 42.42
N ASP A 10 -31.19 22.53 42.40
CA ASP A 10 -31.12 21.14 41.95
C ASP A 10 -30.64 20.98 40.49
N LYS A 11 -30.52 22.08 39.74
CA LYS A 11 -30.10 22.15 38.33
C LYS A 11 -28.76 22.86 38.11
N GLY A 12 -28.11 23.33 39.17
CA GLY A 12 -26.82 24.01 39.12
C GLY A 12 -26.74 25.27 39.98
N SER A 13 -25.54 25.82 40.09
CA SER A 13 -25.29 27.09 40.78
C SER A 13 -25.62 28.27 39.86
N ILE A 14 -26.38 29.22 40.37
CA ILE A 14 -26.68 30.50 39.72
C ILE A 14 -25.85 31.60 40.37
N GLU A 15 -25.35 32.53 39.56
CA GLU A 15 -24.63 33.72 40.01
C GLU A 15 -25.20 34.94 39.27
N GLU A 16 -25.72 35.90 40.02
CA GLU A 16 -26.34 37.12 39.51
C GLU A 16 -25.74 38.35 40.20
N THR A 17 -25.64 39.47 39.49
CA THR A 17 -25.14 40.73 40.04
C THR A 17 -26.21 41.80 39.97
N ILE A 18 -26.55 42.41 41.12
CA ILE A 18 -27.49 43.53 41.21
C ILE A 18 -26.76 44.81 41.64
N THR A 19 -27.16 45.95 41.07
CA THR A 19 -26.58 47.26 41.39
C THR A 19 -27.65 48.21 41.93
N PRO A 20 -27.90 48.22 43.25
CA PRO A 20 -28.80 49.19 43.86
C PRO A 20 -28.17 50.58 43.92
N SER A 21 -29.02 51.60 43.78
CA SER A 21 -28.68 53.01 43.82
C SER A 21 -29.65 53.76 44.73
N ILE A 22 -29.09 54.69 45.52
CA ILE A 22 -29.83 55.58 46.43
C ILE A 22 -29.33 57.00 46.16
N VAL A 23 -30.27 57.92 45.96
CA VAL A 23 -30.01 59.33 45.71
C VAL A 23 -30.60 60.15 46.85
N ILE A 24 -29.74 60.87 47.58
CA ILE A 24 -30.12 61.74 48.70
C ILE A 24 -29.83 63.20 48.31
N PRO A 25 -30.86 64.06 48.19
CA PRO A 25 -30.67 65.48 47.95
C PRO A 25 -30.13 66.20 49.19
N LEU A 26 -29.06 67.00 49.05
CA LEU A 26 -28.41 67.70 50.18
C LEU A 26 -28.71 69.21 50.25
N ASN A 27 -29.48 69.77 49.32
CA ASN A 27 -29.76 71.21 49.24
C ASN A 27 -31.24 71.54 49.00
N THR A 28 -32.14 70.83 49.69
CA THR A 28 -33.58 71.13 49.68
C THR A 28 -34.15 71.04 51.10
N SER A 29 -35.08 71.93 51.45
CA SER A 29 -35.68 72.00 52.80
C SER A 29 -36.63 70.84 53.12
N MET A 30 -37.12 70.18 52.08
CA MET A 30 -37.85 68.92 52.13
C MET A 30 -37.24 68.04 51.04
N PHE A 31 -36.85 66.82 51.39
CA PHE A 31 -36.25 65.89 50.45
C PHE A 31 -36.91 64.52 50.57
N GLN A 32 -37.05 63.86 49.43
CA GLN A 32 -37.45 62.48 49.32
C GLN A 32 -36.22 61.68 48.88
N ILE A 33 -35.93 60.60 49.60
CA ILE A 33 -34.88 59.65 49.21
C ILE A 33 -35.47 58.80 48.08
N SER A 34 -34.84 58.85 46.92
CA SER A 34 -35.26 58.12 45.71
C SER A 34 -34.16 57.16 45.29
N GLY A 35 -34.51 56.05 44.66
CA GLY A 35 -33.56 55.01 44.27
C GLY A 35 -34.25 53.79 43.68
N ASN A 36 -33.47 52.81 43.21
CA ASN A 36 -33.95 51.52 42.69
C ASN A 36 -33.72 50.38 43.71
N THR A 37 -34.18 50.58 44.96
CA THR A 37 -33.99 49.62 46.05
C THR A 37 -34.88 48.38 45.98
N GLU A 38 -35.99 48.42 45.23
CA GLU A 38 -36.86 47.27 44.97
C GLU A 38 -36.64 46.81 43.51
N LEU A 39 -35.68 45.91 43.29
CA LEU A 39 -35.42 45.29 41.99
C LEU A 39 -36.00 43.87 42.00
N ASP A 40 -37.06 43.65 41.23
CA ASP A 40 -37.60 42.31 40.93
C ASP A 40 -37.17 41.94 39.50
N ILE A 41 -36.09 41.16 39.40
CA ILE A 41 -35.53 40.72 38.11
C ILE A 41 -36.03 39.29 37.86
N PRO A 42 -36.91 39.06 36.87
CA PRO A 42 -37.34 37.71 36.53
C PRO A 42 -36.21 36.93 35.85
N GLY A 43 -35.72 35.89 36.53
CA GLY A 43 -34.72 34.94 36.00
C GLY A 43 -35.37 33.70 35.37
N ALA A 44 -34.77 33.18 34.29
CA ALA A 44 -35.18 31.93 33.66
C ALA A 44 -34.01 30.92 33.68
N ILE A 45 -34.28 29.68 34.08
CA ILE A 45 -33.31 28.59 34.07
C ILE A 45 -33.43 27.86 32.72
N GLU A 46 -32.43 28.02 31.86
CA GLU A 46 -32.38 27.33 30.57
C GLU A 46 -31.71 25.95 30.72
N GLU A 47 -32.46 24.87 30.48
CA GLU A 47 -31.94 23.50 30.50
C GLU A 47 -31.54 23.07 29.08
N THR A 48 -30.24 22.82 28.86
CA THR A 48 -29.74 22.34 27.57
C THR A 48 -30.10 20.87 27.39
N THR A 49 -31.09 20.57 26.54
CA THR A 49 -31.48 19.20 26.20
C THR A 49 -30.69 18.70 24.98
N GLN A 50 -29.90 17.64 25.17
CA GLN A 50 -29.25 16.94 24.06
C GLN A 50 -30.26 16.04 23.35
N ILE A 51 -30.84 16.54 22.27
CA ILE A 51 -31.68 15.74 21.36
C ILE A 51 -30.75 14.94 20.44
N GLN A 52 -30.88 13.60 20.47
CA GLN A 52 -30.22 12.74 19.49
C GLN A 52 -30.79 13.07 18.10
N LEU A 53 -30.00 13.71 17.24
CA LEU A 53 -30.43 13.97 15.87
C LEU A 53 -30.63 12.62 15.16
N PRO A 54 -31.76 12.42 14.46
CA PRO A 54 -31.97 11.22 13.69
C PRO A 54 -30.89 11.13 12.60
N VAL A 55 -30.28 9.95 12.49
CA VAL A 55 -29.25 9.68 11.47
C VAL A 55 -29.79 10.05 10.10
N ASP A 56 -29.09 10.96 9.41
CA ASP A 56 -29.45 11.38 8.07
C ASP A 56 -29.19 10.22 7.09
N LYS A 57 -30.26 9.47 6.82
CA LYS A 57 -30.24 8.28 5.95
C LYS A 57 -29.71 8.59 4.55
N LYS A 58 -29.84 9.84 4.06
CA LYS A 58 -29.34 10.23 2.73
C LYS A 58 -27.83 10.32 2.71
N GLN A 59 -27.22 10.92 3.73
CA GLN A 59 -25.76 11.00 3.84
C GLN A 59 -25.14 9.61 3.99
N VAL A 60 -25.73 8.76 4.85
CA VAL A 60 -25.26 7.38 5.04
C VAL A 60 -25.35 6.58 3.73
N ALA A 61 -26.45 6.72 2.98
CA ALA A 61 -26.60 6.07 1.68
C ALA A 61 -25.55 6.55 0.66
N LEU A 62 -25.26 7.86 0.61
CA LEU A 62 -24.26 8.44 -0.29
C LEU A 62 -22.87 7.88 -0.01
N PHE A 63 -22.45 7.85 1.26
CA PHE A 63 -21.16 7.27 1.65
C PHE A 63 -21.08 5.77 1.38
N GLY A 64 -22.20 5.04 1.57
CA GLY A 64 -22.28 3.62 1.22
C GLY A 64 -22.08 3.35 -0.28
N ILE A 65 -22.67 4.18 -1.14
CA ILE A 65 -22.49 4.08 -2.60
C ILE A 65 -21.04 4.35 -2.99
N ILE A 66 -20.42 5.41 -2.45
CA ILE A 66 -19.02 5.75 -2.71
C ILE A 66 -18.10 4.60 -2.30
N LEU A 67 -18.32 4.02 -1.12
CA LEU A 67 -17.54 2.88 -0.64
C LEU A 67 -17.73 1.64 -1.52
N GLY A 68 -18.95 1.39 -1.99
CA GLY A 68 -19.26 0.30 -2.93
C GLY A 68 -18.51 0.45 -4.26
N PHE A 69 -18.52 1.66 -4.85
CA PHE A 69 -17.75 1.94 -6.07
C PHE A 69 -16.25 1.78 -5.88
N LEU A 70 -15.72 2.21 -4.73
CA LEU A 70 -14.30 2.03 -4.42
C LEU A 70 -13.90 0.55 -4.33
N LEU A 71 -14.74 -0.27 -3.69
CA LEU A 71 -14.53 -1.72 -3.62
C LEU A 71 -14.62 -2.39 -4.99
N LEU A 72 -15.60 -2.00 -5.82
CA LEU A 72 -15.73 -2.47 -7.20
C LEU A 72 -14.51 -2.10 -8.04
N GLY A 73 -14.01 -0.87 -7.92
CA GLY A 73 -12.79 -0.42 -8.57
C GLY A 73 -11.57 -1.24 -8.11
N LEU A 74 -11.47 -1.55 -6.82
CA LEU A 74 -10.38 -2.37 -6.30
C LEU A 74 -10.42 -3.80 -6.86
N ILE A 75 -11.61 -4.42 -6.92
CA ILE A 75 -11.79 -5.75 -7.52
C ILE A 75 -11.41 -5.72 -9.01
N TYR A 76 -11.83 -4.68 -9.73
CA TYR A 76 -11.50 -4.49 -11.13
C TYR A 76 -9.98 -4.38 -11.35
N VAL A 77 -9.29 -3.56 -10.54
CA VAL A 77 -7.83 -3.42 -10.59
C VAL A 77 -7.14 -4.75 -10.28
N ILE A 78 -7.57 -5.50 -9.26
CA ILE A 78 -6.97 -6.80 -8.94
C ILE A 78 -7.12 -7.78 -10.11
N PHE A 79 -8.31 -7.89 -10.69
CA PHE A 79 -8.56 -8.81 -11.79
C PHE A 79 -7.81 -8.41 -13.07
N PHE A 80 -7.80 -7.12 -13.40
CA PHE A 80 -7.11 -6.58 -14.56
C PHE A 80 -5.58 -6.60 -14.40
N THR A 81 -5.07 -6.36 -13.19
CA THR A 81 -3.63 -6.43 -12.89
C THR A 81 -3.10 -7.85 -13.02
N ASN A 82 -3.87 -8.87 -12.58
CA ASN A 82 -3.47 -10.27 -12.71
C ASN A 82 -3.44 -10.76 -14.16
N ALA A 83 -4.19 -10.17 -15.08
CA ALA A 83 -4.09 -10.46 -16.51
C ALA A 83 -2.76 -9.95 -17.13
N THR A 84 -2.11 -9.00 -16.48
CA THR A 84 -0.81 -8.43 -16.89
C THR A 84 0.38 -9.09 -16.20
N ILE A 85 0.13 -9.84 -15.12
CA ILE A 85 1.07 -10.87 -14.65
C ILE A 85 1.02 -11.94 -15.74
N LYS A 86 1.82 -11.70 -16.79
CA LYS A 86 2.13 -12.67 -17.84
C LYS A 86 2.20 -14.02 -17.16
N ILE A 87 1.50 -14.99 -17.73
CA ILE A 87 1.76 -16.41 -17.49
C ILE A 87 3.27 -16.55 -17.72
N ILE A 88 4.07 -16.41 -16.66
CA ILE A 88 5.52 -16.47 -16.74
C ILE A 88 5.75 -17.90 -17.18
N ASP A 89 6.16 -18.05 -18.43
CA ASP A 89 6.43 -19.35 -19.01
C ASP A 89 7.36 -20.09 -18.03
N PRO A 90 7.09 -21.36 -17.68
CA PRO A 90 8.02 -22.16 -16.90
C PRO A 90 9.47 -22.06 -17.42
N LEU A 91 9.67 -21.85 -18.73
CA LEU A 91 10.96 -21.52 -19.33
C LEU A 91 11.57 -20.21 -18.79
N GLU A 92 10.83 -19.12 -18.81
CA GLU A 92 11.28 -17.80 -18.33
C GLU A 92 11.66 -17.84 -16.84
N LYS A 93 10.87 -18.57 -16.03
CA LYS A 93 11.17 -18.77 -14.60
C LYS A 93 12.48 -19.54 -14.39
N LYS A 94 12.74 -20.58 -15.20
CA LYS A 94 13.96 -21.39 -15.12
C LYS A 94 15.18 -20.59 -15.61
N MET A 95 15.03 -19.83 -16.69
CA MET A 95 16.03 -18.87 -17.18
C MET A 95 16.42 -17.86 -16.11
N ARG A 96 15.45 -17.16 -15.53
CA ARG A 96 15.72 -16.18 -14.47
C ARG A 96 16.44 -16.81 -13.27
N LYS A 97 16.14 -18.07 -12.93
CA LYS A 97 16.82 -18.81 -11.87
C LYS A 97 18.29 -19.09 -12.22
N ILE A 98 18.57 -19.49 -13.46
CA ILE A 98 19.94 -19.74 -13.94
C ILE A 98 20.75 -18.45 -13.93
N PHE A 99 20.23 -17.37 -14.52
CA PHE A 99 20.89 -16.06 -14.50
C PHE A 99 21.16 -15.55 -13.08
N LYS A 100 20.23 -15.77 -12.14
CA LYS A 100 20.41 -15.33 -10.75
C LYS A 100 21.43 -16.17 -9.97
N LYS A 101 21.48 -17.49 -10.20
CA LYS A 101 22.34 -18.42 -9.44
C LYS A 101 23.76 -18.51 -10.01
N HIS A 102 23.90 -18.34 -11.32
CA HIS A 102 25.15 -18.58 -12.04
C HIS A 102 25.60 -17.40 -12.90
N GLY A 103 24.94 -16.23 -12.78
CA GLY A 103 25.18 -15.05 -13.63
C GLY A 103 26.64 -14.61 -13.70
N ASP A 104 27.38 -14.76 -12.60
CA ASP A 104 28.79 -14.39 -12.47
C ASP A 104 29.71 -15.19 -13.41
N ARG A 105 29.23 -16.34 -13.89
CA ARG A 105 29.95 -17.30 -14.74
C ARG A 105 29.41 -17.35 -16.17
N LEU A 106 28.38 -16.55 -16.47
CA LEU A 106 27.73 -16.50 -17.79
C LEU A 106 28.31 -15.35 -18.62
N VAL A 107 28.58 -15.62 -19.90
CA VAL A 107 29.04 -14.64 -20.88
C VAL A 107 28.07 -14.61 -22.06
N ALA A 108 27.55 -13.42 -22.35
CA ALA A 108 26.62 -13.17 -23.43
C ALA A 108 27.38 -12.96 -24.75
N LEU A 109 27.09 -13.77 -25.77
CA LEU A 109 27.62 -13.61 -27.13
C LEU A 109 26.57 -12.98 -28.05
N ASN A 110 27.02 -12.19 -29.02
CA ASN A 110 26.17 -11.57 -30.04
C ASN A 110 25.80 -12.55 -31.18
N SER A 111 26.44 -13.72 -31.24
CA SER A 111 26.25 -14.73 -32.28
C SER A 111 26.43 -16.13 -31.73
N ASP A 112 25.86 -17.11 -32.41
CA ASP A 112 26.13 -18.53 -32.13
C ASP A 112 27.58 -18.89 -32.48
N LEU A 113 28.08 -19.98 -31.89
CA LEU A 113 29.35 -20.57 -32.28
C LEU A 113 29.21 -21.20 -33.67
N ALA A 114 29.77 -20.54 -34.67
CA ALA A 114 29.93 -21.09 -36.00
C ALA A 114 31.28 -21.80 -36.10
N SER A 115 31.35 -23.06 -35.68
CA SER A 115 32.49 -23.91 -36.00
C SER A 115 32.04 -25.34 -36.31
N PRO A 116 32.12 -25.77 -37.58
CA PRO A 116 31.65 -27.09 -38.01
C PRO A 116 32.60 -28.25 -37.66
N ASP A 117 33.83 -27.98 -37.23
CA ASP A 117 34.88 -29.00 -37.03
C ASP A 117 35.14 -29.37 -35.55
N ILE A 118 34.27 -28.93 -34.63
CA ILE A 118 34.48 -29.12 -33.19
C ILE A 118 33.61 -30.26 -32.65
N SER A 119 34.22 -31.13 -31.84
CA SER A 119 33.52 -32.23 -31.16
C SER A 119 32.46 -31.68 -30.21
N THR A 120 31.19 -32.00 -30.43
CA THR A 120 30.08 -31.48 -29.60
C THR A 120 29.52 -32.53 -28.65
N TYR A 121 29.49 -32.20 -27.35
CA TYR A 121 28.98 -33.08 -26.29
C TYR A 121 27.73 -32.47 -25.66
N ARG A 122 26.61 -33.22 -25.66
CA ARG A 122 25.35 -32.73 -25.07
C ARG A 122 25.29 -33.03 -23.58
N VAL A 123 25.11 -31.98 -22.77
CA VAL A 123 24.99 -32.07 -21.31
C VAL A 123 23.51 -32.14 -20.91
N LYS A 124 23.17 -32.95 -19.90
CA LYS A 124 21.77 -33.17 -19.47
C LYS A 124 21.21 -32.07 -18.58
N SER A 125 22.05 -31.44 -17.76
CA SER A 125 21.61 -30.45 -16.77
C SER A 125 22.49 -29.21 -16.72
N ILE A 126 21.92 -28.09 -16.29
CA ILE A 126 22.67 -26.84 -16.08
C ILE A 126 23.70 -26.97 -14.95
N ASP A 127 23.39 -27.73 -13.90
CA ASP A 127 24.33 -27.90 -12.78
C ASP A 127 25.57 -28.71 -13.23
N ASP A 128 25.41 -29.69 -14.13
CA ASP A 128 26.55 -30.43 -14.70
C ASP A 128 27.40 -29.54 -15.61
N LEU A 129 26.76 -28.69 -16.44
CA LEU A 129 27.48 -27.74 -17.28
C LEU A 129 28.26 -26.71 -16.43
N VAL A 130 27.69 -26.27 -15.32
CA VAL A 130 28.37 -25.36 -14.36
C VAL A 130 29.54 -26.03 -13.66
N ARG A 131 29.41 -27.29 -13.25
CA ARG A 131 30.54 -28.04 -12.67
C ARG A 131 31.69 -28.17 -13.66
N LEU A 132 31.35 -28.52 -14.89
CA LEU A 132 32.34 -28.62 -15.96
C LEU A 132 33.03 -27.27 -16.22
N ALA A 133 32.26 -26.19 -16.28
CA ALA A 133 32.80 -24.83 -16.43
C ALA A 133 33.77 -24.46 -15.30
N ASP A 134 33.42 -24.81 -14.05
CA ASP A 134 34.26 -24.58 -12.87
C ASP A 134 35.55 -25.42 -12.91
N GLU A 135 35.46 -26.70 -13.30
CA GLU A 135 36.61 -27.61 -13.41
C GLU A 135 37.58 -27.18 -14.52
N ILE A 136 37.05 -26.76 -15.66
CA ILE A 136 37.84 -26.27 -16.81
C ILE A 136 38.32 -24.83 -16.59
N GLY A 137 37.70 -24.08 -15.67
CA GLY A 137 38.01 -22.68 -15.41
C GLY A 137 37.63 -21.75 -16.57
N LYS A 138 36.58 -22.11 -17.34
CA LYS A 138 36.10 -21.34 -18.49
C LYS A 138 34.67 -20.88 -18.26
N PRO A 139 34.27 -19.69 -18.75
CA PRO A 139 32.91 -19.21 -18.60
C PRO A 139 31.94 -20.01 -19.47
N ILE A 140 30.67 -20.04 -19.04
CA ILE A 140 29.57 -20.57 -19.86
C ILE A 140 29.08 -19.44 -20.76
N MET A 141 29.06 -19.71 -22.06
CA MET A 141 28.62 -18.76 -23.06
C MET A 141 27.20 -19.08 -23.53
N TYR A 142 26.44 -18.06 -23.90
CA TYR A 142 25.11 -18.20 -24.48
C TYR A 142 24.86 -17.06 -25.47
N LYS A 143 23.98 -17.28 -26.45
CA LYS A 143 23.58 -16.22 -27.38
C LYS A 143 22.60 -15.28 -26.73
N TYR A 144 22.92 -13.98 -26.72
CA TYR A 144 22.00 -12.96 -26.25
C TYR A 144 20.95 -12.65 -27.32
N SER A 145 19.68 -12.69 -26.94
CA SER A 145 18.55 -12.19 -27.73
C SER A 145 17.57 -11.45 -26.82
N SER A 146 16.83 -10.50 -27.39
CA SER A 146 15.74 -9.81 -26.68
C SER A 146 14.58 -10.76 -26.34
N ASP A 147 14.47 -11.88 -27.06
CA ASP A 147 13.52 -12.95 -26.75
C ASP A 147 14.22 -14.07 -25.96
N TYR A 148 13.72 -14.34 -24.75
CA TYR A 148 14.25 -15.41 -23.88
C TYR A 148 14.06 -16.81 -24.50
N LYS A 149 13.16 -16.97 -25.46
CA LYS A 149 12.94 -18.24 -26.18
C LYS A 149 14.08 -18.57 -27.14
N GLU A 150 14.81 -17.55 -27.59
CA GLU A 150 15.98 -17.71 -28.45
C GLU A 150 17.27 -17.92 -27.65
N MET A 151 17.23 -17.68 -26.32
CA MET A 151 18.33 -17.97 -25.39
C MET A 151 18.26 -19.43 -24.89
N ASP A 152 18.16 -20.40 -25.79
CA ASP A 152 17.90 -21.80 -25.44
C ASP A 152 19.16 -22.65 -25.25
N ARG A 153 20.30 -22.17 -25.74
CA ARG A 153 21.56 -22.92 -25.79
C ARG A 153 22.67 -22.26 -24.99
N PHE A 154 23.27 -23.05 -24.11
CA PHE A 154 24.40 -22.67 -23.28
C PHE A 154 25.56 -23.60 -23.60
N TYR A 155 26.77 -23.06 -23.66
CA TYR A 155 27.92 -23.85 -24.06
C TYR A 155 29.21 -23.46 -23.33
N VAL A 156 30.08 -24.45 -23.14
CA VAL A 156 31.44 -24.29 -22.63
C VAL A 156 32.39 -24.81 -23.69
N ILE A 157 33.41 -24.02 -24.01
CA ILE A 157 34.43 -24.38 -25.02
C ILE A 157 35.70 -24.79 -24.29
N HIS A 158 36.21 -25.96 -24.64
CA HIS A 158 37.48 -26.47 -24.17
C HIS A 158 38.25 -27.07 -25.34
N GLU A 159 39.31 -26.38 -25.78
CA GLU A 159 40.13 -26.82 -26.91
C GLU A 159 39.26 -27.09 -28.16
N ASP A 160 39.23 -28.34 -28.63
CA ASP A 160 38.45 -28.80 -29.78
C ASP A 160 37.15 -29.52 -29.38
N GLU A 161 36.66 -29.25 -28.16
CA GLU A 161 35.42 -29.79 -27.60
C GLU A 161 34.47 -28.66 -27.17
N VAL A 162 33.19 -28.79 -27.52
CA VAL A 162 32.13 -27.88 -27.09
C VAL A 162 31.05 -28.68 -26.36
N TYR A 163 30.81 -28.30 -25.12
CA TYR A 163 29.78 -28.89 -24.28
C TYR A 163 28.52 -28.04 -24.36
N ILE A 164 27.41 -28.58 -24.86
CA ILE A 164 26.17 -27.83 -25.14
C ILE A 164 25.05 -28.34 -24.24
N LEU A 165 24.34 -27.42 -23.60
CA LEU A 165 23.06 -27.67 -22.95
C LEU A 165 21.95 -26.96 -23.72
N ASP A 166 20.90 -27.70 -24.01
CA ASP A 166 19.65 -27.20 -24.58
C ASP A 166 18.56 -27.22 -23.49
N ILE A 167 18.08 -26.04 -23.10
CA ILE A 167 17.05 -25.93 -22.07
C ILE A 167 15.67 -26.39 -22.57
N ASN A 168 15.38 -26.26 -23.86
CA ASN A 168 14.10 -26.73 -24.40
C ASN A 168 13.99 -28.25 -24.26
N ASP A 169 15.08 -28.97 -24.53
CA ASP A 169 15.13 -30.43 -24.33
C ASP A 169 15.16 -30.82 -22.84
N ALA A 170 15.85 -30.04 -22.01
CA ALA A 170 15.84 -30.23 -20.56
C ALA A 170 14.48 -29.89 -19.89
N LEU A 171 13.58 -29.20 -20.58
CA LEU A 171 12.20 -28.92 -20.13
C LEU A 171 11.21 -29.97 -20.62
N GLY A 172 11.40 -30.52 -21.82
CA GLY A 172 10.60 -31.65 -22.31
C GLY A 172 10.70 -32.88 -21.40
N ASN A 173 11.91 -33.17 -20.90
CA ASN A 173 12.17 -34.27 -19.97
C ASN A 173 11.66 -34.03 -18.53
N ASP A 174 11.39 -32.78 -18.16
CA ASP A 174 10.85 -32.44 -16.83
C ASP A 174 9.32 -32.60 -16.81
N LYS A 175 8.65 -32.31 -17.93
CA LYS A 175 7.20 -32.56 -18.09
C LYS A 175 6.84 -34.05 -18.06
N SER A 176 7.66 -34.91 -18.66
CA SER A 176 7.43 -36.37 -18.60
C SER A 176 7.62 -36.97 -17.21
N LYS A 177 8.33 -36.27 -16.32
CA LYS A 177 8.57 -36.72 -14.94
C LYS A 177 7.48 -36.30 -13.95
N ILE A 178 6.60 -35.38 -14.36
CA ILE A 178 5.45 -34.91 -13.58
C ILE A 178 4.19 -35.77 -13.87
N GLU A 179 4.20 -36.55 -14.95
CA GLU A 179 3.12 -37.46 -15.37
C GLU A 179 3.39 -38.94 -15.07
N SER A 180 4.38 -39.29 -14.23
CA SER A 180 4.66 -40.66 -13.78
C SER A 180 4.50 -40.84 -12.28
#